data_AF-A0A833E3U9-F1
#
_entry.id   AF-A0A833E3U9-F1
#
_cell.length_a   1.000
_cell.length_b   1.000
_cell.length_c   1.000
_cell.angle_alpha   90.00
_cell.angle_beta   90.00
_cell.angle_gamma   90.00
#
_symmetry.space_group_name_H-M   'P 1'
#
loop_
_entity.id
_entity.type
_entity.pdbx_description
1 polymer ?
#
loop_
_entity_poly.entity_id
_entity_poly.type
_entity_poly.pdbx_seq_one_letter_code
_entity_poly.pdbx_strand_id
1 'polypeptide(L)'
;HVFKDNNLQPPKTLDELKQVCNVLKGRGIQPLASGAADKWPLSDIFEAVLLRVGGPELHQKLMRHEVKWTDPQVIKAFKIISDLLKQGCYGDPKVAIGEKWEAQVARLGKGEVAMYFMGNWINLMLQSEGYKPGVDYDLIPFPTINPNVKPAMVAGGDWIIVPKNAPHKEAALKVAEWLAGAQYQEIMVRQKGYLAPNLAVPKEAYDPADYRVVEIMKNSAVVPDLDDNVPSGFQPVIWDALFRLWANPDDYQKIAEDLEKQAKDYYTS
;
A
#
# COMPACT_ATOMS: atom_id res chain seq x y z
N HIS A 1 -11.42 6.25 -16.56
CA HIS A 1 -11.98 7.32 -17.41
C HIS A 1 -11.26 8.66 -17.19
N VAL A 2 -11.06 9.13 -15.94
CA VAL A 2 -10.37 10.40 -15.61
C VAL A 2 -9.13 10.67 -16.46
N PHE A 3 -8.18 9.74 -16.54
CA PHE A 3 -6.94 9.93 -17.32
C PHE A 3 -7.20 10.17 -18.82
N LYS A 4 -8.11 9.38 -19.41
CA LYS A 4 -8.49 9.51 -20.83
C LYS A 4 -9.14 10.85 -21.10
N ASP A 5 -10.12 11.25 -20.28
CA ASP A 5 -10.86 12.50 -20.45
C ASP A 5 -9.94 13.73 -20.27
N ASN A 6 -8.84 13.54 -19.55
CA ASN A 6 -7.85 14.57 -19.28
C ASN A 6 -6.62 14.49 -20.20
N ASN A 7 -6.58 13.56 -21.15
CA ASN A 7 -5.47 13.31 -22.07
C ASN A 7 -4.13 13.06 -21.33
N LEU A 8 -4.20 12.34 -20.22
CA LEU A 8 -3.07 11.97 -19.35
C LEU A 8 -2.69 10.51 -19.55
N GLN A 9 -1.41 10.21 -19.31
CA GLN A 9 -0.89 8.86 -19.23
C GLN A 9 -0.58 8.51 -17.78
N PRO A 10 -0.73 7.24 -17.36
CA PRO A 10 -0.30 6.78 -16.05
C PRO A 10 1.17 7.15 -15.76
N PRO A 11 1.48 7.79 -14.62
CA PRO A 11 2.83 8.24 -14.33
C PRO A 11 3.76 7.05 -14.05
N LYS A 12 4.94 7.05 -14.65
CA LYS A 12 5.98 6.02 -14.48
C LYS A 12 7.08 6.47 -13.53
N THR A 13 7.23 7.78 -13.32
CA THR A 13 8.24 8.37 -12.43
C THR A 13 7.60 9.32 -11.42
N LEU A 14 8.31 9.62 -10.33
CA LEU A 14 7.87 10.62 -9.35
C LEU A 14 7.63 12.00 -9.99
N ASP A 15 8.46 12.39 -10.97
CA ASP A 15 8.30 13.67 -11.64
C ASP A 15 7.05 13.69 -12.53
N GLU A 16 6.77 12.59 -13.26
CA GLU A 16 5.51 12.43 -13.98
C GLU A 16 4.30 12.43 -13.03
N LEU A 17 4.41 11.78 -11.87
CA LEU A 17 3.34 11.80 -10.85
C LEU A 17 3.05 13.22 -10.39
N LYS A 18 4.09 14.01 -10.09
CA LYS A 18 3.96 15.43 -9.71
C LYS A 18 3.34 16.27 -10.83
N GLN A 19 3.69 16.01 -12.09
CA GLN A 19 3.09 16.70 -13.24
C GLN A 19 1.60 16.34 -13.38
N VAL A 20 1.25 15.06 -13.29
CA VAL A 20 -0.14 14.58 -13.29
C VAL A 20 -0.93 15.23 -12.15
N CYS A 21 -0.37 15.31 -10.94
CA CYS A 21 -1.01 16.02 -9.82
C CYS A 21 -1.33 17.47 -10.18
N ASN A 22 -0.37 18.20 -10.75
CA ASN A 22 -0.56 19.61 -11.11
C ASN A 22 -1.67 19.79 -12.15
N VAL A 23 -1.71 18.94 -13.18
CA VAL A 23 -2.73 19.00 -14.22
C VAL A 23 -4.12 18.73 -13.64
N LEU A 24 -4.27 17.65 -12.87
CA LEU A 24 -5.56 17.26 -12.28
C LEU A 24 -6.07 18.30 -11.29
N LYS A 25 -5.19 18.81 -10.42
CA LYS A 25 -5.53 19.91 -9.51
C LYS A 25 -6.00 21.17 -10.24
N GLY A 26 -5.29 21.55 -11.32
CA GLY A 26 -5.66 22.70 -12.15
C GLY A 26 -7.04 22.56 -12.79
N ARG A 27 -7.59 21.35 -12.82
CA ARG A 27 -8.92 21.02 -13.34
C ARG A 27 -9.94 20.73 -12.22
N GLY A 28 -9.58 20.95 -10.96
CA GLY A 28 -10.46 20.71 -9.82
C GLY A 28 -10.68 19.23 -9.49
N ILE A 29 -9.84 18.33 -10.01
CA ILE A 29 -9.90 16.88 -9.76
C ILE A 29 -8.86 16.53 -8.69
N GLN A 30 -9.25 15.80 -7.65
CA GLN A 30 -8.31 15.34 -6.62
C GLN A 30 -7.37 14.28 -7.24
N PRO A 31 -6.03 14.48 -7.21
CA PRO A 31 -5.13 13.53 -7.86
C PRO A 31 -5.04 12.18 -7.15
N LEU A 32 -4.79 12.18 -5.85
CA LEU A 32 -4.57 10.99 -5.03
C LEU A 32 -5.53 10.94 -3.85
N ALA A 33 -5.99 9.74 -3.54
CA ALA A 33 -6.65 9.39 -2.28
C ALA A 33 -5.62 8.84 -1.29
N SER A 34 -5.85 9.02 0.01
CA SER A 34 -5.06 8.40 1.07
C SER A 34 -5.87 7.45 1.96
N GLY A 35 -7.09 7.80 2.37
CA GLY A 35 -7.80 7.03 3.40
C GLY A 35 -7.25 7.29 4.81
N ALA A 36 -6.72 8.50 5.05
CA ALA A 36 -5.93 8.81 6.24
C ALA A 36 -6.69 8.67 7.57
N ALA A 37 -8.03 8.70 7.57
CA ALA A 37 -8.81 8.55 8.81
C ALA A 37 -8.55 7.22 9.53
N ASP A 38 -8.29 6.15 8.77
CA ASP A 38 -8.03 4.81 9.32
C ASP A 38 -6.55 4.57 9.61
N LYS A 39 -5.69 5.54 9.28
CA LYS A 39 -4.23 5.62 9.51
C LYS A 39 -3.37 4.55 8.83
N TRP A 40 -3.76 3.28 8.89
CA TRP A 40 -3.00 2.17 8.27
C TRP A 40 -2.75 2.38 6.76
N PRO A 41 -3.61 3.01 5.93
CA PRO A 41 -3.25 3.23 4.52
C PRO A 41 -2.03 4.15 4.34
N LEU A 42 -1.66 4.90 5.37
CA LEU A 42 -0.51 5.80 5.32
C LEU A 42 0.82 5.04 5.42
N SER A 43 0.85 3.90 6.10
CA SER A 43 2.04 3.04 6.15
C SER A 43 2.27 2.37 4.80
N ASP A 44 1.22 1.85 4.16
CA ASP A 44 1.25 1.38 2.77
C ASP A 44 1.93 2.39 1.83
N ILE A 45 1.49 3.65 1.88
CA ILE A 45 2.07 4.73 1.06
C ILE A 45 3.53 4.97 1.43
N PHE A 46 3.86 4.97 2.74
CA PHE A 46 5.22 5.16 3.21
C PHE A 46 6.15 4.05 2.74
N GLU A 47 5.73 2.80 2.85
CA GLU A 47 6.48 1.62 2.43
C GLU A 47 6.70 1.59 0.92
N ALA A 48 5.67 1.96 0.14
CA ALA A 48 5.80 2.11 -1.30
C ALA A 48 6.90 3.13 -1.66
N VAL A 49 6.91 4.29 -1.01
CA VAL A 49 7.94 5.32 -1.22
C VAL A 49 9.30 4.82 -0.74
N LEU A 50 9.39 4.23 0.45
CA LEU A 50 10.63 3.70 1.04
C LEU A 50 11.29 2.66 0.11
N LEU A 51 10.50 1.73 -0.42
CA LEU A 51 10.95 0.74 -1.39
C LEU A 51 11.50 1.37 -2.66
N ARG A 52 10.90 2.46 -3.17
CA ARG A 52 11.44 3.15 -4.37
C ARG A 52 12.61 4.08 -4.05
N VAL A 53 12.85 4.42 -2.78
CA VAL A 53 13.99 5.22 -2.34
C VAL A 53 15.24 4.36 -2.16
N GLY A 54 15.15 3.31 -1.34
CA GLY A 54 16.30 2.51 -0.91
C GLY A 54 16.17 1.00 -1.10
N GLY A 55 15.05 0.53 -1.66
CA GLY A 55 14.88 -0.87 -2.03
C GLY A 55 14.51 -1.81 -0.88
N PRO A 56 14.39 -3.11 -1.19
CA PRO A 56 13.92 -4.12 -0.24
C PRO A 56 14.84 -4.32 0.96
N GLU A 57 16.15 -4.04 0.80
CA GLU A 57 17.11 -4.14 1.90
C GLU A 57 16.90 -3.04 2.94
N LEU A 58 16.69 -1.79 2.51
CA LEU A 58 16.40 -0.67 3.42
C LEU A 58 15.11 -0.94 4.20
N HIS A 59 14.06 -1.39 3.50
CA HIS A 59 12.78 -1.76 4.09
C HIS A 59 12.94 -2.78 5.22
N GLN A 60 13.61 -3.90 4.92
CA GLN A 60 13.85 -4.97 5.88
C GLN A 60 14.73 -4.53 7.06
N LYS A 61 15.75 -3.71 6.80
CA LYS A 61 16.62 -3.17 7.86
C LYS A 61 15.87 -2.20 8.77
N LEU A 62 14.99 -1.35 8.22
CA LEU A 62 14.16 -0.46 9.02
C LEU A 62 13.15 -1.25 9.87
N MET A 63 12.48 -2.24 9.27
CA MET A 63 11.54 -3.13 9.95
C MET A 63 12.16 -3.84 11.16
N ARG A 64 13.44 -4.25 11.08
CA ARG A 64 14.18 -4.88 12.19
C ARG A 64 14.92 -3.88 13.09
N HIS A 65 14.74 -2.58 12.86
CA HIS A 65 15.46 -1.50 13.54
C HIS A 65 17.00 -1.58 13.45
N GLU A 66 17.52 -2.23 12.40
CA GLU A 66 18.95 -2.22 12.03
C GLU A 66 19.36 -0.89 11.37
N VAL A 67 18.36 -0.17 10.83
CA VAL A 67 18.46 1.20 10.34
C VAL A 67 17.50 2.07 11.16
N LYS A 68 17.96 3.27 11.52
CA LYS A 68 17.18 4.23 12.31
C LYS A 68 16.11 4.89 11.46
N TRP A 69 15.01 5.32 12.10
CA TRP A 69 14.00 6.15 11.42
C TRP A 69 14.55 7.51 10.96
N THR A 70 15.65 7.95 11.57
CA THR A 70 16.40 9.17 11.19
C THR A 70 17.47 8.95 10.12
N ASP A 71 17.58 7.74 9.55
CA ASP A 71 18.50 7.49 8.45
C ASP A 71 18.18 8.40 7.25
N PRO A 72 19.19 8.96 6.55
CA PRO A 72 18.96 9.90 5.45
C PRO A 72 18.04 9.37 4.35
N GLN A 73 18.03 8.07 4.06
CA GLN A 73 17.13 7.49 3.05
C GLN A 73 15.69 7.39 3.58
N VAL A 74 15.51 7.10 4.86
CA VAL A 74 14.18 7.08 5.51
C VAL A 74 13.61 8.50 5.58
N ILE A 75 14.43 9.48 5.99
CA ILE A 75 14.07 10.90 5.97
C ILE A 75 13.70 11.36 4.55
N LYS A 76 14.41 10.88 3.52
CA LYS A 76 14.07 11.17 2.12
C LYS A 76 12.69 10.62 1.74
N ALA A 77 12.29 9.44 2.22
CA ALA A 77 10.95 8.91 1.99
C ALA A 77 9.88 9.80 2.64
N PHE A 78 10.04 10.18 3.91
CA PHE A 78 9.17 11.14 4.60
C PHE A 78 9.09 12.48 3.85
N LYS A 79 10.23 12.99 3.39
CA LYS A 79 10.29 14.25 2.64
C LYS A 79 9.51 14.16 1.33
N ILE A 80 9.61 13.06 0.58
CA ILE A 80 8.87 12.88 -0.67
C ILE A 80 7.37 12.94 -0.42
N ILE A 81 6.88 12.28 0.63
CA ILE A 81 5.47 12.29 1.01
C ILE A 81 5.04 13.71 1.42
N SER A 82 5.86 14.38 2.25
CA SER A 82 5.67 15.79 2.62
C SER A 82 5.56 16.70 1.39
N ASP A 83 6.45 16.55 0.41
CA ASP A 83 6.42 17.34 -0.82
C ASP A 83 5.12 17.11 -1.61
N LEU A 84 4.65 15.85 -1.72
CA LEU A 84 3.38 15.51 -2.39
C LEU A 84 2.17 16.10 -1.65
N LEU A 85 2.17 16.05 -0.32
CA LEU A 85 1.14 16.66 0.52
C LEU A 85 1.09 18.19 0.35
N LYS A 86 2.25 18.85 0.39
CA LYS A 86 2.37 20.32 0.20
C LYS A 86 2.00 20.74 -1.22
N GLN A 87 2.30 19.90 -2.20
CA GLN A 87 1.84 20.08 -3.57
C GLN A 87 0.33 19.86 -3.71
N GLY A 88 -0.37 19.38 -2.68
CA GLY A 88 -1.81 19.10 -2.67
C GLY A 88 -2.20 17.88 -3.51
N CYS A 89 -1.26 16.96 -3.76
CA CYS A 89 -1.56 15.73 -4.51
C CYS A 89 -2.66 14.91 -3.83
N TYR A 90 -2.72 14.92 -2.49
CA TYR A 90 -3.72 14.20 -1.70
C TYR A 90 -4.94 15.06 -1.29
N GLY A 91 -5.15 16.21 -1.95
CA GLY A 91 -6.20 17.16 -1.55
C GLY A 91 -5.79 18.06 -0.38
N ASP A 92 -6.77 18.68 0.28
CA ASP A 92 -6.56 19.47 1.49
C ASP A 92 -6.26 18.54 2.66
N PRO A 93 -5.10 18.67 3.34
CA PRO A 93 -4.78 17.92 4.55
C PRO A 93 -5.90 17.87 5.59
N LYS A 94 -6.63 18.97 5.81
CA LYS A 94 -7.71 19.07 6.82
C LYS A 94 -8.91 18.21 6.46
N VAL A 95 -9.12 17.95 5.17
CA VAL A 95 -10.19 17.08 4.67
C VAL A 95 -9.69 15.64 4.64
N ALA A 96 -8.50 15.41 4.05
CA ALA A 96 -7.93 14.08 3.87
C ALA A 96 -7.82 13.28 5.17
N ILE A 97 -7.48 13.93 6.30
CA ILE A 97 -7.41 13.26 7.62
C ILE A 97 -8.75 12.73 8.15
N GLY A 98 -9.88 13.17 7.58
CA GLY A 98 -11.23 12.68 7.90
C GLY A 98 -11.78 11.66 6.90
N GLU A 99 -11.02 11.34 5.85
CA GLU A 99 -11.45 10.46 4.77
C GLU A 99 -11.09 8.99 5.08
N LYS A 100 -12.12 8.14 5.18
CA LYS A 100 -11.94 6.69 5.34
C LYS A 100 -11.52 6.01 4.05
N TRP A 101 -10.77 4.92 4.17
CA TRP A 101 -10.17 4.22 3.05
C TRP A 101 -11.21 3.56 2.13
N GLU A 102 -12.24 2.88 2.67
CA GLU A 102 -13.27 2.21 1.87
C GLU A 102 -14.06 3.23 1.03
N ALA A 103 -14.33 4.40 1.63
CA ALA A 103 -15.06 5.47 0.95
C ALA A 103 -14.29 6.00 -0.28
N GLN A 104 -12.96 5.89 -0.29
CA GLN A 104 -12.14 6.33 -1.44
C GLN A 104 -12.34 5.43 -2.66
N VAL A 105 -12.74 4.17 -2.47
CA VAL A 105 -12.98 3.24 -3.59
C VAL A 105 -14.15 3.73 -4.46
N ALA A 106 -15.26 4.12 -3.83
CA ALA A 106 -16.40 4.68 -4.55
C ALA A 106 -16.05 6.02 -5.24
N ARG A 107 -15.24 6.86 -4.59
CA ARG A 107 -14.76 8.13 -5.18
C ARG A 107 -13.87 7.88 -6.40
N LEU A 108 -13.01 6.85 -6.35
CA LEU A 108 -12.17 6.45 -7.47
C LEU A 108 -13.02 5.97 -8.64
N GLY A 109 -14.01 5.11 -8.37
CA GLY A 109 -14.95 4.63 -9.38
C GLY A 109 -15.70 5.78 -10.08
N LYS A 110 -16.17 6.77 -9.32
CA LYS A 110 -16.87 7.96 -9.83
C LYS A 110 -15.96 9.01 -10.49
N GLY A 111 -14.63 8.84 -10.40
CA GLY A 111 -13.66 9.81 -10.90
C GLY A 111 -13.54 11.09 -10.09
N GLU A 112 -14.06 11.10 -8.86
CA GLU A 112 -13.88 12.22 -7.91
C GLU A 112 -12.43 12.30 -7.42
N VAL A 113 -11.74 11.15 -7.40
CA VAL A 113 -10.29 11.03 -7.25
C VAL A 113 -9.71 10.22 -8.40
N ALA A 114 -8.53 10.60 -8.88
CA ALA A 114 -7.97 10.01 -10.11
C ALA A 114 -7.12 8.75 -9.87
N MET A 115 -6.45 8.65 -8.73
CA MET A 115 -5.53 7.57 -8.38
C MET A 115 -5.67 7.22 -6.89
N TYR A 116 -5.45 5.95 -6.56
CA TYR A 116 -5.42 5.48 -5.17
C TYR A 116 -4.36 4.41 -5.01
N PHE A 117 -3.37 4.64 -4.13
CA PHE A 117 -2.43 3.60 -3.75
C PHE A 117 -3.06 2.77 -2.65
N MET A 118 -3.32 1.50 -2.95
CA MET A 118 -4.02 0.58 -2.08
C MET A 118 -3.73 -0.86 -2.51
N GLY A 119 -3.92 -1.83 -1.62
CA GLY A 119 -3.79 -3.23 -1.98
C GLY A 119 -4.82 -3.70 -3.01
N ASN A 120 -4.50 -4.79 -3.71
CA ASN A 120 -5.27 -5.24 -4.87
C ASN A 120 -6.70 -5.70 -4.52
N TRP A 121 -7.02 -5.91 -3.23
CA TRP A 121 -8.37 -6.24 -2.77
C TRP A 121 -9.42 -5.20 -3.20
N ILE A 122 -9.05 -3.93 -3.44
CA ILE A 122 -10.00 -2.93 -3.96
C ILE A 122 -10.51 -3.26 -5.38
N ASN A 123 -9.83 -4.15 -6.11
CA ASN A 123 -10.31 -4.65 -7.39
C ASN A 123 -11.67 -5.34 -7.25
N LEU A 124 -11.87 -6.16 -6.20
CA LEU A 124 -13.17 -6.76 -5.90
C LEU A 124 -14.22 -5.67 -5.61
N MET A 125 -13.87 -4.66 -4.82
CA MET A 125 -14.78 -3.60 -4.41
C MET A 125 -15.25 -2.77 -5.61
N LEU A 126 -14.34 -2.36 -6.50
CA LEU A 126 -14.66 -1.64 -7.74
C LEU A 126 -15.54 -2.48 -8.67
N GLN A 127 -15.21 -3.76 -8.86
CA GLN A 127 -16.02 -4.64 -9.73
C GLN A 127 -17.41 -4.93 -9.15
N SER A 128 -17.54 -4.96 -7.82
CA SER A 128 -18.84 -5.11 -7.15
C SER A 128 -19.75 -3.90 -7.37
N GLU A 129 -19.19 -2.73 -7.61
CA GLU A 129 -19.91 -1.52 -8.03
C GLU A 129 -20.13 -1.45 -9.57
N GLY A 130 -19.68 -2.44 -10.33
CA GLY A 130 -19.88 -2.56 -11.77
C GLY A 130 -18.80 -1.93 -12.65
N TYR A 131 -17.74 -1.39 -12.06
CA TYR A 131 -16.58 -0.89 -12.81
C TYR A 131 -15.74 -2.04 -13.35
N LYS A 132 -15.18 -1.87 -14.55
CA LYS A 132 -14.41 -2.91 -15.25
C LYS A 132 -12.93 -2.52 -15.36
N PRO A 133 -11.99 -3.37 -14.91
CA PRO A 133 -10.57 -3.10 -15.06
C PRO A 133 -10.19 -3.12 -16.55
N GLY A 134 -9.28 -2.23 -16.96
CA GLY A 134 -8.89 -2.00 -18.35
C GLY A 134 -9.90 -1.21 -19.18
N VAL A 135 -11.05 -0.84 -18.62
CA VAL A 135 -12.06 0.02 -19.25
C VAL A 135 -12.29 1.27 -18.42
N ASP A 136 -12.71 1.09 -17.16
CA ASP A 136 -13.08 2.19 -16.27
C ASP A 136 -11.91 2.65 -15.40
N TYR A 137 -11.06 1.71 -14.97
CA TYR A 137 -9.86 1.91 -14.16
C TYR A 137 -8.74 0.94 -14.57
N ASP A 138 -7.53 1.12 -14.05
CA ASP A 138 -6.41 0.19 -14.25
C ASP A 138 -5.58 0.04 -12.97
N LEU A 139 -4.82 -1.05 -12.87
CA LEU A 139 -3.87 -1.33 -11.79
C LEU A 139 -2.46 -1.17 -12.34
N ILE A 140 -1.71 -0.24 -11.76
CA ILE A 140 -0.35 0.08 -12.19
C ILE A 140 0.61 0.02 -10.99
N PRO A 141 1.90 -0.30 -11.20
CA PRO A 141 2.91 -0.17 -10.16
C PRO A 141 3.05 1.28 -9.68
N PHE A 142 3.42 1.46 -8.41
CA PHE A 142 3.80 2.78 -7.90
C PHE A 142 5.01 3.35 -8.68
N PRO A 143 5.01 4.64 -9.06
CA PRO A 143 6.04 5.24 -9.91
C PRO A 143 7.47 5.09 -9.38
N THR A 144 8.44 4.98 -10.28
CA THR A 144 9.87 4.93 -9.94
C THR A 144 10.33 6.25 -9.31
N ILE A 145 11.09 6.17 -8.21
CA ILE A 145 11.73 7.32 -7.55
C ILE A 145 13.25 7.28 -7.77
N ASN A 146 13.88 6.13 -7.49
CA ASN A 146 15.30 5.90 -7.75
C ASN A 146 15.44 4.83 -8.84
N PRO A 147 15.92 5.17 -10.06
CA PRO A 147 16.06 4.19 -11.14
C PRO A 147 17.13 3.12 -10.87
N ASN A 148 18.01 3.34 -9.88
CA ASN A 148 19.02 2.37 -9.48
C ASN A 148 18.49 1.33 -8.48
N VAL A 149 17.26 1.50 -7.99
CA VAL A 149 16.62 0.55 -7.07
C VAL A 149 15.78 -0.42 -7.88
N LYS A 150 15.99 -1.72 -7.62
CA LYS A 150 15.21 -2.78 -8.28
C LYS A 150 13.73 -2.68 -7.89
N PRO A 151 12.81 -3.04 -8.80
CA PRO A 151 11.39 -3.15 -8.47
C PRO A 151 11.16 -4.01 -7.23
N ALA A 152 10.34 -3.51 -6.32
CA ALA A 152 9.95 -4.21 -5.12
C ALA A 152 8.46 -3.99 -4.83
N MET A 153 7.86 -4.87 -4.04
CA MET A 153 6.46 -4.80 -3.65
C MET A 153 6.31 -5.32 -2.23
N VAL A 154 5.46 -4.65 -1.46
CA VAL A 154 4.96 -5.17 -0.19
C VAL A 154 3.90 -6.21 -0.49
N ALA A 155 3.98 -7.35 0.18
CA ALA A 155 2.89 -8.33 0.21
C ALA A 155 2.53 -8.65 1.66
N GLY A 156 1.28 -8.37 2.01
CA GLY A 156 0.62 -8.91 3.18
C GLY A 156 -0.06 -10.24 2.84
N GLY A 157 -0.37 -11.03 3.86
CA GLY A 157 -1.11 -12.28 3.70
C GLY A 157 -1.97 -12.55 4.92
N ASP A 158 -3.15 -13.13 4.69
CA ASP A 158 -4.00 -13.62 5.76
C ASP A 158 -3.47 -14.96 6.28
N TRP A 159 -3.20 -15.03 7.58
CA TRP A 159 -2.66 -16.22 8.22
C TRP A 159 -3.72 -16.97 9.01
N ILE A 160 -3.75 -18.30 8.85
CA ILE A 160 -4.48 -19.19 9.75
C ILE A 160 -3.49 -19.74 10.78
N ILE A 161 -3.73 -19.44 12.05
CA ILE A 161 -2.88 -19.86 13.16
C ILE A 161 -3.63 -20.90 13.99
N VAL A 162 -3.02 -22.08 14.17
CA VAL A 162 -3.55 -23.13 15.07
C VAL A 162 -2.73 -23.11 16.37
N PRO A 163 -3.32 -22.66 17.50
CA PRO A 163 -2.61 -22.62 18.78
C PRO A 163 -2.14 -24.01 19.22
N LYS A 164 -0.97 -24.07 19.87
CA LYS A 164 -0.38 -25.34 20.35
C LYS A 164 -1.35 -26.17 21.20
N ASN A 165 -2.16 -25.48 22.01
CA ASN A 165 -3.08 -26.06 22.99
C ASN A 165 -4.56 -25.98 22.55
N ALA A 166 -4.83 -25.89 21.23
CA ALA A 166 -6.20 -25.85 20.72
C ALA A 166 -6.99 -27.12 21.15
N PRO A 167 -8.22 -26.98 21.68
CA PRO A 167 -9.00 -28.10 22.22
C PRO A 167 -9.38 -29.14 21.16
N HIS A 168 -9.44 -28.74 19.89
CA HIS A 168 -9.73 -29.60 18.74
C HIS A 168 -8.62 -29.50 17.68
N LYS A 169 -7.36 -29.64 18.12
CA LYS A 169 -6.17 -29.40 17.28
C LYS A 169 -6.17 -30.13 15.94
N GLU A 170 -6.53 -31.42 15.92
CA GLU A 170 -6.56 -32.20 14.66
C GLU A 170 -7.59 -31.67 13.66
N ALA A 171 -8.78 -31.30 14.13
CA ALA A 171 -9.81 -30.71 13.28
C ALA A 171 -9.38 -29.34 12.76
N ALA A 172 -8.77 -28.51 13.62
CA ALA A 172 -8.24 -27.20 13.23
C ALA A 172 -7.14 -27.32 12.17
N LEU A 173 -6.24 -28.29 12.30
CA LEU A 173 -5.20 -28.56 11.29
C LEU A 173 -5.78 -28.98 9.94
N LYS A 174 -6.83 -29.82 9.92
CA LYS A 174 -7.52 -30.20 8.67
C LYS A 174 -8.15 -29.01 7.97
N VAL A 175 -8.73 -28.09 8.73
CA VAL A 175 -9.28 -26.84 8.17
C VAL A 175 -8.15 -25.97 7.61
N ALA A 176 -7.06 -25.79 8.36
CA ALA A 176 -5.91 -25.02 7.90
C ALA A 176 -5.29 -25.61 6.62
N GLU A 177 -5.17 -26.93 6.53
CA GLU A 177 -4.70 -27.64 5.32
C GLU A 177 -5.63 -27.40 4.12
N TRP A 178 -6.94 -27.50 4.33
CA TRP A 178 -7.92 -27.22 3.27
C TRP A 178 -7.86 -25.77 2.78
N LEU A 179 -7.76 -24.80 3.69
CA LEU A 179 -7.64 -23.37 3.37
C LEU A 179 -6.32 -23.05 2.65
N ALA A 180 -5.24 -23.76 2.94
CA ALA A 180 -3.97 -23.64 2.21
C ALA A 180 -3.98 -24.39 0.86
N GLY A 181 -4.93 -25.30 0.66
CA GLY A 181 -5.06 -26.12 -0.53
C GLY A 181 -5.46 -25.31 -1.76
N ALA A 182 -4.99 -25.77 -2.93
CA ALA A 182 -5.24 -25.11 -4.21
C ALA A 182 -6.73 -24.95 -4.52
N GLN A 183 -7.56 -25.92 -4.11
CA GLN A 183 -9.01 -25.85 -4.33
C GLN A 183 -9.65 -24.65 -3.62
N TYR A 184 -9.34 -24.41 -2.34
CA TYR A 184 -9.89 -23.27 -1.62
C TYR A 184 -9.33 -21.96 -2.17
N GLN A 185 -8.02 -21.92 -2.40
CA GLN A 185 -7.36 -20.74 -2.94
C GLN A 185 -7.90 -20.38 -4.34
N GLU A 186 -8.27 -21.38 -5.16
CA GLU A 186 -8.96 -21.14 -6.44
C GLU A 186 -10.34 -20.49 -6.24
N ILE A 187 -11.12 -20.93 -5.24
CA ILE A 187 -12.40 -20.29 -4.91
C ILE A 187 -12.21 -18.81 -4.56
N MET A 188 -11.15 -18.49 -3.80
CA MET A 188 -10.85 -17.13 -3.37
C MET A 188 -10.44 -16.23 -4.54
N VAL A 189 -9.49 -16.65 -5.39
CA VAL A 189 -9.04 -15.81 -6.51
C VAL A 189 -10.15 -15.57 -7.55
N ARG A 190 -11.11 -16.50 -7.67
CA ARG A 190 -12.32 -16.32 -8.50
C ARG A 190 -13.25 -15.23 -7.99
N GLN A 191 -13.17 -14.86 -6.71
CA GLN A 191 -13.90 -13.70 -6.18
C GLN A 191 -13.30 -12.37 -6.66
N LYS A 192 -12.08 -12.37 -7.22
CA LYS A 192 -11.27 -11.18 -7.58
C LYS A 192 -10.71 -10.49 -6.34
N GLY A 193 -9.68 -9.67 -6.51
CA GLY A 193 -9.01 -8.94 -5.43
C GLY A 193 -8.16 -9.82 -4.50
N TYR A 194 -8.01 -11.12 -4.79
CA TYR A 194 -7.19 -12.04 -4.01
C TYR A 194 -6.08 -12.64 -4.86
N LEU A 195 -4.91 -12.86 -4.23
CA LEU A 195 -3.77 -13.55 -4.82
C LEU A 195 -3.49 -14.82 -4.03
N ALA A 196 -3.34 -15.97 -4.70
CA ALA A 196 -3.06 -17.21 -3.99
C ALA A 196 -1.54 -17.40 -3.77
N PRO A 197 -1.11 -17.76 -2.55
CA PRO A 197 0.26 -18.22 -2.31
C PRO A 197 0.50 -19.64 -2.85
N ASN A 198 -0.57 -20.42 -3.09
CA ASN A 198 -0.46 -21.76 -3.62
C ASN A 198 -0.25 -21.73 -5.15
N LEU A 199 0.95 -22.12 -5.59
CA LEU A 199 1.36 -22.08 -7.00
C LEU A 199 0.61 -23.07 -7.92
N ALA A 200 -0.16 -23.99 -7.36
CA ALA A 200 -0.97 -24.93 -8.13
C ALA A 200 -2.32 -24.33 -8.58
N VAL A 201 -2.69 -23.14 -8.10
CA VAL A 201 -3.89 -22.43 -8.58
C VAL A 201 -3.68 -22.00 -10.04
N PRO A 202 -4.56 -22.40 -10.97
CA PRO A 202 -4.40 -22.09 -12.39
C PRO A 202 -4.56 -20.60 -12.65
N LYS A 203 -3.77 -20.04 -13.57
CA LYS A 203 -3.85 -18.61 -13.94
C LYS A 203 -5.24 -18.21 -14.47
N GLU A 204 -5.95 -19.17 -15.08
CA GLU A 204 -7.29 -19.00 -15.65
C GLU A 204 -8.38 -18.82 -14.58
N ALA A 205 -8.08 -19.08 -13.31
CA ALA A 205 -8.99 -18.81 -12.21
C ALA A 205 -9.02 -17.33 -11.79
N TYR A 206 -7.97 -16.57 -12.14
CA TYR A 206 -7.82 -15.18 -11.73
C TYR A 206 -8.57 -14.24 -12.66
N ASP A 207 -9.01 -13.10 -12.11
CA ASP A 207 -9.26 -11.92 -12.91
C ASP A 207 -7.98 -11.52 -13.65
N PRO A 208 -8.04 -11.15 -14.94
CA PRO A 208 -6.84 -10.73 -15.69
C PRO A 208 -6.08 -9.57 -15.03
N ALA A 209 -6.77 -8.66 -14.34
CA ALA A 209 -6.13 -7.55 -13.65
C ALA A 209 -5.38 -8.01 -12.40
N ASP A 210 -5.95 -8.94 -11.63
CA ASP A 210 -5.26 -9.54 -10.47
C ASP A 210 -4.05 -10.36 -10.90
N TYR A 211 -4.16 -11.13 -11.99
CA TYR A 211 -3.02 -11.91 -12.48
C TYR A 211 -1.87 -11.04 -12.99
N ARG A 212 -2.15 -9.83 -13.52
CA ARG A 212 -1.09 -8.86 -13.82
C ARG A 212 -0.28 -8.48 -12.58
N VAL A 213 -0.92 -8.38 -11.40
CA VAL A 213 -0.21 -8.14 -10.14
C VAL A 213 0.72 -9.31 -9.81
N VAL A 214 0.27 -10.56 -10.00
CA VAL A 214 1.13 -11.76 -9.87
C VAL A 214 2.34 -11.69 -10.80
N GLU A 215 2.16 -11.26 -12.04
CA GLU A 215 3.25 -11.11 -13.01
C GLU A 215 4.25 -10.01 -12.60
N ILE A 216 3.76 -8.89 -12.05
CA ILE A 216 4.62 -7.83 -11.50
C ILE A 216 5.40 -8.36 -10.29
N MET A 217 4.76 -9.09 -9.39
CA MET A 217 5.41 -9.69 -8.21
C MET A 217 6.52 -10.65 -8.61
N LYS A 218 6.32 -11.51 -9.61
CA LYS A 218 7.34 -12.44 -10.12
C LYS A 218 8.62 -11.75 -10.61
N ASN A 219 8.51 -10.49 -11.02
CA ASN A 219 9.63 -9.69 -11.52
C ASN A 219 10.12 -8.64 -10.50
N SER A 220 9.63 -8.70 -9.26
CA SER A 220 9.95 -7.75 -8.19
C SER A 220 10.51 -8.49 -6.97
N ALA A 221 11.30 -7.81 -6.15
CA ALA A 221 11.52 -8.28 -4.79
C ALA A 221 10.22 -8.15 -3.99
N VAL A 222 9.81 -9.22 -3.29
CA VAL A 222 8.64 -9.18 -2.41
C VAL A 222 9.13 -9.09 -0.97
N VAL A 223 8.65 -8.10 -0.22
CA VAL A 223 8.94 -7.92 1.20
C VAL A 223 7.65 -8.00 2.00
N PRO A 224 7.71 -8.41 3.29
CA PRO A 224 6.56 -8.33 4.17
C PRO A 224 6.16 -6.87 4.40
N ASP A 225 4.90 -6.68 4.75
CA ASP A 225 4.40 -5.42 5.29
C ASP A 225 5.22 -5.02 6.52
N LEU A 226 5.77 -3.80 6.51
CA LEU A 226 6.70 -3.34 7.54
C LEU A 226 5.99 -3.24 8.88
N ASP A 227 4.82 -2.59 8.91
CA ASP A 227 4.16 -2.27 10.17
C ASP A 227 3.51 -3.49 10.84
N ASP A 228 3.09 -4.48 10.06
CA ASP A 228 2.59 -5.76 10.59
C ASP A 228 3.72 -6.61 11.22
N ASN A 229 4.97 -6.28 10.89
CA ASN A 229 6.15 -7.04 11.29
C ASN A 229 7.09 -6.27 12.24
N VAL A 230 6.62 -5.14 12.81
CA VAL A 230 7.27 -4.50 13.96
C VAL A 230 6.74 -5.08 15.28
N PRO A 231 7.40 -4.83 16.45
CA PRO A 231 6.82 -5.17 17.74
C PRO A 231 5.39 -4.62 17.88
N SER A 232 4.46 -5.43 18.39
CA SER A 232 3.01 -5.12 18.34
C SER A 232 2.61 -3.78 18.97
N GLY A 233 3.36 -3.29 19.95
CA GLY A 233 3.12 -1.97 20.55
C GLY A 233 3.58 -0.79 19.70
N PHE A 234 4.45 -1.02 18.71
CA PHE A 234 5.04 0.01 17.88
C PHE A 234 4.23 0.32 16.61
N GLN A 235 3.44 -0.62 16.09
CA GLN A 235 2.59 -0.41 14.91
C GLN A 235 1.66 0.81 15.07
N PRO A 236 0.89 0.97 16.17
CA PRO A 236 0.06 2.17 16.36
C PRO A 236 0.88 3.47 16.45
N VAL A 237 2.12 3.41 16.93
CA VAL A 237 3.03 4.57 16.99
C VAL A 237 3.44 5.02 15.58
N ILE A 238 3.71 4.07 14.68
CA ILE A 238 3.97 4.34 13.26
C ILE A 238 2.75 5.00 12.61
N TRP A 239 1.56 4.43 12.83
CA TRP A 239 0.30 4.96 12.29
C TRP A 239 0.02 6.39 12.76
N ASP A 240 0.19 6.66 14.06
CA ASP A 240 -0.01 8.00 14.62
C ASP A 240 1.03 9.00 14.09
N ALA A 241 2.28 8.57 13.90
CA ALA A 241 3.32 9.40 13.31
C ALA A 241 3.02 9.78 11.86
N LEU A 242 2.56 8.84 11.05
CA LEU A 242 2.16 9.09 9.65
C LEU A 242 0.88 9.93 9.56
N PHE A 243 -0.08 9.72 10.47
CA PHE A 243 -1.26 10.58 10.56
C PHE A 243 -0.88 12.04 10.88
N ARG A 244 0.08 12.26 11.80
CA ARG A 244 0.64 13.59 12.07
C ARG A 244 1.32 14.19 10.85
N LEU A 245 2.02 13.39 10.04
CA LEU A 245 2.63 13.85 8.80
C LEU A 245 1.58 14.35 7.80
N TRP A 246 0.47 13.61 7.67
CA TRP A 246 -0.66 14.03 6.83
C TRP A 246 -1.29 15.33 7.32
N ALA A 247 -1.42 15.51 8.63
CA ALA A 247 -1.97 16.73 9.22
C ALA A 247 -1.00 17.93 9.14
N ASN A 248 0.30 17.70 9.29
CA ASN A 248 1.34 18.72 9.25
C ASN A 248 2.58 18.25 8.48
N PRO A 249 2.61 18.42 7.14
CA PRO A 249 3.69 17.90 6.31
C PRO A 249 5.06 18.55 6.57
N ASP A 250 5.11 19.75 7.18
CA ASP A 250 6.36 20.41 7.51
C ASP A 250 7.14 19.72 8.65
N ASP A 251 6.46 18.90 9.47
CA ASP A 251 7.05 18.24 10.64
C ASP A 251 7.81 16.94 10.31
N TYR A 252 8.02 16.61 9.03
CA TYR A 252 8.52 15.30 8.60
C TYR A 252 9.84 14.86 9.27
N GLN A 253 10.76 15.79 9.56
CA GLN A 253 12.01 15.47 10.28
C GLN A 253 11.75 15.16 11.75
N LYS A 254 10.96 16.00 12.42
CA LYS A 254 10.58 15.83 13.82
C LYS A 254 9.81 14.52 14.03
N ILE A 255 8.94 14.17 13.09
CA ILE A 255 8.18 12.90 13.12
C ILE A 255 9.14 11.70 13.08
N ALA A 256 10.15 11.73 12.22
CA ALA A 256 11.16 10.68 12.16
C ALA A 256 12.04 10.60 13.43
N GLU A 257 12.38 11.75 14.02
CA GLU A 257 13.08 11.82 15.31
C GLU A 257 12.24 11.24 16.46
N ASP A 258 10.95 11.59 16.53
CA ASP A 258 10.00 11.08 17.51
C ASP A 258 9.82 9.55 17.35
N LEU A 259 9.75 9.06 16.11
CA LEU A 259 9.67 7.63 15.82
C LEU A 259 10.93 6.89 16.26
N GLU A 260 12.12 7.40 15.92
CA GLU A 260 13.39 6.79 16.34
C GLU A 260 13.54 6.77 17.87
N LYS A 261 13.08 7.83 18.56
CA LYS A 261 13.10 7.87 20.02
C LYS A 261 12.22 6.77 20.61
N GLN A 262 11.00 6.61 20.09
CA GLN A 262 10.05 5.61 20.58
C GLN A 262 10.45 4.18 20.18
N ALA A 263 10.98 3.97 18.97
CA ALA A 263 11.40 2.65 18.49
C ALA A 263 12.35 1.95 19.46
N LYS A 264 13.27 2.69 20.08
CA LYS A 264 14.22 2.15 21.06
C LYS A 264 13.54 1.46 22.24
N ASP A 265 12.36 1.90 22.65
CA ASP A 265 11.64 1.32 23.78
C ASP A 265 11.00 -0.04 23.41
N TYR A 266 10.78 -0.30 22.12
CA TYR A 266 10.11 -1.51 21.61
C TYR A 266 11.08 -2.57 21.07
N TYR A 267 12.23 -2.18 20.54
CA TYR A 267 13.21 -3.11 19.95
C TYR A 267 14.32 -3.53 20.91
N THR A 268 14.36 -2.97 22.12
CA THR A 268 15.34 -3.35 23.16
C THR A 268 14.78 -4.30 24.22
N SER A 269 13.51 -4.66 24.12
CA SER A 269 12.80 -5.58 25.04
C SER A 269 12.87 -7.03 24.59
#